data_AF-A0A382ZTI1-F1
#
_entry.id   AF-A0A382ZTI1-F1
#
_cell.length_a   1.000
_cell.length_b   1.000
_cell.length_c   1.000
_cell.angle_alpha   90.00
_cell.angle_beta   90.00
_cell.angle_gamma   90.00
#
_symmetry.space_group_name_H-M   'P 1'
#
loop_
_entity.id
_entity.type
_entity.pdbx_description
1 polymer ?
#
loop_
_entity_poly.entity_id
_entity_poly.type
_entity_poly.pdbx_seq_one_letter_code
_entity_poly.pdbx_strand_id
1 'polypeptide(L)'
;YRPFDASEMVNDVEVFSGVRNMELLAYTFEGAASDIGAGTQLGVELRDDSGLACDCEDNFEDCAGTCGGSATDVGCGCGEAGPSGCDNACGSTAVVDCAGTCGGSAEVLTYWNDDDDDGLGNGASQNFCDATVPSGWVLNNADADDSIFCYSNLIDACGVCDGDGSDDLGCGCFEAGPSGCDNACGSTLVVDECGDCGGSGIPANNSIRARTDYRASSGFGIGDMTTVYAGREGYVLANPFQMNLEHGPDVDNDAV
;
A
#
# COMPACT_ATOMS: atom_id res chain seq x y z
N TYR A 1 109.90 17.26 -16.88
CA TYR A 1 109.52 17.14 -18.29
C TYR A 1 110.42 16.08 -18.91
N ARG A 2 109.88 14.89 -19.18
CA ARG A 2 110.59 13.87 -19.97
C ARG A 2 110.04 14.02 -21.39
N PRO A 3 110.87 14.24 -22.43
CA PRO A 3 110.35 14.31 -23.79
C PRO A 3 109.78 12.94 -24.15
N PHE A 4 108.56 12.90 -24.68
CA PHE A 4 107.97 11.67 -25.20
C PHE A 4 108.76 11.24 -26.45
N ASP A 5 109.17 9.98 -26.49
CA ASP A 5 109.78 9.36 -27.67
C ASP A 5 108.68 8.94 -28.64
N ALA A 6 108.65 9.55 -29.83
CA ALA A 6 107.64 9.29 -30.85
C ALA A 6 107.71 7.86 -31.43
N SER A 7 108.74 7.08 -31.09
CA SER A 7 108.92 5.68 -31.51
C SER A 7 108.35 4.63 -30.55
N GLU A 8 107.84 5.02 -29.37
CA GLU A 8 107.12 4.11 -28.46
C GLU A 8 105.59 4.05 -28.71
N MET A 9 105.11 4.66 -29.79
CA MET A 9 103.76 4.46 -30.31
C MET A 9 103.66 3.09 -30.99
N VAL A 10 103.67 2.01 -30.21
CA VAL A 10 103.27 0.68 -30.68
C VAL A 10 101.79 0.49 -30.35
N ASN A 11 100.93 0.98 -31.24
CA ASN A 11 99.79 0.19 -31.72
C ASN A 11 99.24 0.83 -33.01
N ASP A 12 99.79 0.39 -34.14
CA ASP A 12 99.18 0.62 -35.45
C ASP A 12 97.82 -0.08 -35.46
N VAL A 13 96.75 0.70 -35.31
CA VAL A 13 95.36 0.33 -35.60
C VAL A 13 94.94 -0.99 -34.96
N GLU A 14 94.44 -0.95 -33.71
CA GLU A 14 93.64 -2.07 -33.21
C GLU A 14 92.38 -2.22 -34.09
N VAL A 15 92.44 -3.14 -35.04
CA VAL A 15 91.28 -3.58 -35.81
C VAL A 15 90.45 -4.48 -34.92
N PHE A 16 89.64 -3.89 -34.05
CA PHE A 16 88.66 -4.69 -33.33
C PHE A 16 87.55 -5.11 -34.30
N SER A 17 87.43 -6.42 -34.53
CA SER A 17 86.31 -7.02 -35.26
C SER A 17 85.33 -7.65 -34.26
N GLY A 18 84.05 -7.29 -34.35
CA GLY A 18 82.98 -7.69 -33.43
C GLY A 18 82.20 -6.50 -32.84
N VAL A 19 81.08 -6.80 -32.17
CA VAL A 19 80.28 -5.79 -31.46
C VAL A 19 81.08 -5.33 -30.24
N ARG A 20 81.45 -4.05 -30.21
CA ARG A 20 82.21 -3.46 -29.10
C ARG A 20 81.21 -2.78 -28.17
N ASN A 21 81.24 -3.11 -26.88
CA ASN A 21 80.51 -2.33 -25.89
C ASN A 21 81.30 -1.03 -25.66
N MET A 22 80.79 0.08 -26.18
CA MET A 22 81.34 1.40 -25.94
C MET A 22 80.70 1.94 -24.66
N GLU A 23 81.49 2.21 -23.63
CA GLU A 23 81.00 2.91 -22.45
C GLU A 23 80.96 4.41 -22.78
N LEU A 24 79.76 4.90 -23.12
CA LEU A 24 79.54 6.28 -23.51
C LEU A 24 79.31 7.13 -22.24
N LEU A 25 80.36 7.78 -21.73
CA LEU A 25 80.19 8.82 -20.71
C LEU A 25 79.77 10.13 -21.39
N ALA A 26 78.51 10.51 -21.18
CA ALA A 26 78.01 11.83 -21.58
C ALA A 26 78.56 12.89 -20.60
N TYR A 27 79.32 13.84 -21.12
CA TYR A 27 79.72 15.04 -20.37
C TYR A 27 78.82 16.20 -20.78
N THR A 28 78.02 16.72 -19.84
CA THR A 28 77.27 17.95 -20.04
C THR A 28 78.21 19.14 -19.86
N PHE A 29 78.29 20.04 -20.84
CA PHE A 29 79.07 21.26 -20.76
C PHE A 29 78.15 22.46 -20.51
N GLU A 30 78.31 23.15 -19.38
CA GLU A 30 77.58 24.40 -19.06
C GLU A 30 78.34 25.64 -19.56
N GLY A 31 78.57 25.73 -20.88
CA GLY A 31 79.23 26.88 -21.51
C GLY A 31 78.84 27.05 -22.97
N ALA A 32 79.17 28.20 -23.57
CA ALA A 32 78.79 28.48 -24.95
C ALA A 32 79.58 27.57 -25.91
N ALA A 33 78.93 27.09 -26.98
CA ALA A 33 79.56 26.22 -27.98
C ALA A 33 80.82 26.84 -28.63
N SER A 34 80.93 28.18 -28.61
CA SER A 34 82.10 28.94 -29.07
C SER A 34 83.36 28.73 -28.23
N ASP A 35 83.21 28.29 -26.99
CA ASP A 35 84.31 28.08 -26.04
C ASP A 35 84.95 26.69 -26.23
N ILE A 36 84.33 25.84 -27.04
CA ILE A 36 84.83 24.54 -27.46
C ILE A 36 85.82 24.80 -28.61
N GLY A 37 87.12 24.73 -28.31
CA GLY A 37 88.20 25.10 -29.23
C GLY A 37 88.07 24.50 -30.64
N ALA A 38 88.57 25.24 -31.64
CA ALA A 38 88.51 24.87 -33.05
C ALA A 38 89.25 23.54 -33.30
N GLY A 39 88.48 22.47 -33.47
CA GLY A 39 89.01 21.11 -33.67
C GLY A 39 88.14 20.02 -33.04
N THR A 40 87.24 20.36 -32.12
CA THR A 40 86.31 19.39 -31.53
C THR A 40 85.22 19.02 -32.52
N GLN A 41 85.20 17.76 -32.98
CA GLN A 41 84.04 17.16 -33.64
C GLN A 41 83.20 16.47 -32.58
N LEU A 42 82.01 17.01 -32.30
CA LEU A 42 81.00 16.30 -31.55
C LEU A 42 80.37 15.27 -32.49
N GLY A 43 80.34 13.99 -32.07
CA GLY A 43 79.65 12.95 -32.81
C GLY A 43 78.15 13.24 -32.90
N VAL A 44 77.49 12.70 -33.93
CA VAL A 44 76.03 12.75 -34.06
C VAL A 44 75.42 12.24 -32.76
N GLU A 45 74.53 13.04 -32.18
CA GLU A 45 73.78 12.71 -30.99
C GLU A 45 72.98 11.42 -31.24
N LEU A 46 73.38 10.33 -30.59
CA LEU A 46 72.68 9.04 -30.64
C LEU A 46 71.59 8.96 -29.56
N ARG A 47 70.90 10.06 -29.34
CA ARG A 47 69.53 10.01 -28.81
C ARG A 47 68.62 10.37 -29.96
N ASP A 48 68.48 9.39 -30.84
CA ASP A 48 67.24 9.28 -31.59
C ASP A 48 66.15 8.88 -30.58
N ASP A 49 65.70 9.87 -29.82
CA ASP A 49 64.46 9.76 -29.06
C ASP A 49 63.26 9.89 -30.03
N SER A 50 63.41 9.65 -31.35
CA SER A 50 62.28 9.38 -32.25
C SER A 50 61.47 8.15 -31.84
N GLY A 51 61.94 7.38 -30.84
CA GLY A 51 61.15 6.37 -30.15
C GLY A 51 60.26 6.92 -29.02
N LEU A 52 60.32 8.21 -28.69
CA LEU A 52 59.65 8.81 -27.53
C LEU A 52 59.13 10.25 -27.80
N ALA A 53 58.16 10.36 -28.72
CA ALA A 53 57.12 11.40 -28.84
C ALA A 53 57.52 12.89 -29.09
N CYS A 54 57.07 13.43 -30.24
CA CYS A 54 56.96 14.84 -30.71
C CYS A 54 58.07 15.88 -30.25
N ASP A 55 58.88 16.43 -31.17
CA ASP A 55 60.07 17.28 -30.90
C ASP A 55 59.88 18.83 -30.89
N CYS A 56 58.93 19.33 -30.09
CA CYS A 56 58.39 20.70 -30.03
C CYS A 56 59.06 21.89 -30.74
N GLU A 57 58.77 22.09 -32.03
CA GLU A 57 58.49 23.42 -32.61
C GLU A 57 56.97 23.75 -32.56
N ASP A 58 56.30 23.40 -31.44
CA ASP A 58 54.83 23.30 -31.14
C ASP A 58 54.29 21.86 -30.89
N ASN A 59 55.14 20.94 -30.44
CA ASN A 59 54.94 19.49 -30.55
C ASN A 59 54.61 18.79 -29.22
N PHE A 60 53.62 19.27 -28.46
CA PHE A 60 52.92 18.33 -27.57
C PHE A 60 51.79 17.71 -28.38
N GLU A 61 51.74 16.39 -28.42
CA GLU A 61 50.66 15.67 -29.09
C GLU A 61 49.35 16.01 -28.37
N ASP A 62 48.39 16.56 -29.11
CA ASP A 62 47.05 16.79 -28.58
C ASP A 62 46.33 15.46 -28.34
N CYS A 63 45.17 15.48 -27.72
CA CYS A 63 44.45 14.24 -27.42
C CYS A 63 43.92 13.47 -28.66
N ALA A 64 44.13 13.98 -29.87
CA ALA A 64 43.83 13.29 -31.11
C ALA A 64 45.08 12.70 -31.78
N GLY A 65 46.24 12.74 -31.12
CA GLY A 65 47.48 12.24 -31.71
C GLY A 65 48.15 13.23 -32.66
N THR A 66 47.78 14.51 -32.61
CA THR A 66 48.26 15.53 -33.56
C THR A 66 49.13 16.55 -32.85
N CYS A 67 50.42 16.63 -33.20
CA CYS A 67 51.32 17.67 -32.67
C CYS A 67 50.75 19.07 -33.04
N GLY A 68 50.58 19.97 -32.07
CA GLY A 68 50.04 21.33 -32.27
C GLY A 68 48.52 21.40 -32.46
N GLY A 69 47.79 20.29 -32.29
CA GLY A 69 46.34 20.26 -32.35
C GLY A 69 45.67 20.82 -31.07
N SER A 70 44.35 21.01 -31.12
CA SER A 70 43.58 21.62 -30.03
C SER A 70 42.73 20.62 -29.23
N ALA A 71 42.87 19.32 -29.47
CA ALA A 71 42.11 18.31 -28.74
C ALA A 71 42.63 18.20 -27.30
N THR A 72 41.75 18.43 -26.33
CA THR A 72 42.10 18.46 -24.91
C THR A 72 41.53 17.26 -24.16
N ASP A 73 42.24 16.78 -23.15
CA ASP A 73 41.71 15.82 -22.19
C ASP A 73 40.59 16.49 -21.38
N VAL A 74 39.39 15.92 -21.43
CA VAL A 74 38.22 16.39 -20.70
C VAL A 74 38.12 15.80 -19.28
N GLY A 75 39.21 15.22 -18.78
CA GLY A 75 39.35 14.69 -17.41
C GLY A 75 39.31 13.16 -17.32
N CYS A 76 39.40 12.47 -18.46
CA CYS A 76 39.20 11.02 -18.58
C CYS A 76 40.24 10.33 -19.47
N GLY A 77 41.24 11.07 -19.92
CA GLY A 77 42.20 10.62 -20.91
C GLY A 77 41.80 11.03 -22.33
N CYS A 78 42.79 11.03 -23.21
CA CYS A 78 42.63 11.42 -24.60
C CYS A 78 41.75 10.43 -25.38
N GLY A 79 40.78 10.97 -26.14
CA GLY A 79 39.85 10.17 -26.93
C GLY A 79 38.70 9.53 -26.15
N GLU A 80 38.72 9.61 -24.82
CA GLU A 80 37.66 9.08 -23.97
C GLU A 80 36.52 10.09 -23.77
N ALA A 81 35.31 9.57 -23.58
CA ALA A 81 34.19 10.41 -23.19
C ALA A 81 34.43 10.99 -21.79
N GLY A 82 34.16 12.29 -21.64
CA GLY A 82 34.36 12.99 -20.37
C GLY A 82 33.49 12.46 -19.22
N PRO A 83 33.75 12.96 -17.99
CA PRO A 83 32.92 12.67 -16.83
C PRO A 83 31.45 12.99 -17.13
N SER A 84 30.57 12.01 -16.93
CA SER A 84 29.14 12.11 -17.26
C SER A 84 28.30 11.25 -16.32
N GLY A 85 26.98 11.20 -16.53
CA GLY A 85 26.04 10.50 -15.65
C GLY A 85 25.92 11.15 -14.27
N CYS A 86 25.21 10.48 -13.37
CA CYS A 86 25.04 10.92 -11.99
C CYS A 86 26.23 10.56 -11.08
N ASP A 87 27.15 9.71 -11.53
CA ASP A 87 28.36 9.27 -10.82
C ASP A 87 29.62 10.02 -11.28
N ASN A 88 29.49 10.86 -12.31
CA ASN A 88 30.58 11.63 -12.89
C ASN A 88 31.77 10.75 -13.33
N ALA A 89 31.50 9.51 -13.71
CA ALA A 89 32.50 8.62 -14.26
C ALA A 89 32.64 8.86 -15.77
N CYS A 90 33.83 8.55 -16.29
CA CYS A 90 34.16 8.71 -17.70
C CYS A 90 33.21 7.90 -18.58
N GLY A 91 32.50 8.58 -19.50
CA GLY A 91 31.53 7.96 -20.40
C GLY A 91 30.31 7.32 -19.73
N SER A 92 30.01 7.66 -18.48
CA SER A 92 28.88 7.08 -17.78
C SER A 92 27.54 7.56 -18.32
N THR A 93 26.60 6.61 -18.42
CA THR A 93 25.20 6.85 -18.74
C THR A 93 24.30 6.62 -17.53
N ALA A 94 24.88 6.44 -16.34
CA ALA A 94 24.14 6.21 -15.12
C ALA A 94 23.20 7.39 -14.84
N VAL A 95 21.95 7.08 -14.52
CA VAL A 95 20.92 8.04 -14.13
C VAL A 95 20.49 7.78 -12.69
N VAL A 96 19.99 8.82 -12.04
CA VAL A 96 19.44 8.70 -10.69
C VAL A 96 18.06 8.04 -10.79
N ASP A 97 17.84 6.97 -10.04
CA ASP A 97 16.55 6.31 -9.94
C ASP A 97 15.57 7.08 -9.05
N CYS A 98 14.34 6.59 -8.89
CA CYS A 98 13.33 7.28 -8.07
C CYS A 98 13.68 7.34 -6.58
N ALA A 99 14.61 6.51 -6.11
CA ALA A 99 15.10 6.47 -4.74
C ALA A 99 16.25 7.45 -4.50
N GLY A 100 16.68 8.18 -5.53
CA GLY A 100 17.83 9.08 -5.45
C GLY A 100 19.18 8.37 -5.62
N THR A 101 19.19 7.10 -6.01
CA THR A 101 20.41 6.31 -6.16
C THR A 101 20.92 6.37 -7.61
N CYS A 102 22.17 6.77 -7.78
CA CYS A 102 22.80 6.77 -9.09
C CYS A 102 23.04 5.35 -9.61
N GLY A 103 22.53 5.04 -10.81
CA GLY A 103 22.58 3.69 -11.38
C GLY A 103 21.74 2.66 -10.60
N GLY A 104 20.82 3.13 -9.74
CA GLY A 104 19.93 2.26 -9.01
C GLY A 104 18.82 1.70 -9.91
N SER A 105 18.12 0.69 -9.40
CA SER A 105 17.09 -0.05 -10.13
C SER A 105 15.67 0.25 -9.65
N ALA A 106 15.49 1.28 -8.82
CA ALA A 106 14.18 1.59 -8.27
C ALA A 106 13.24 2.16 -9.35
N GLU A 107 12.00 1.68 -9.37
CA GLU A 107 11.00 2.04 -10.36
C GLU A 107 9.79 2.72 -9.71
N VAL A 108 9.16 3.64 -10.44
CA VAL A 108 7.88 4.21 -10.01
C VAL A 108 6.77 3.27 -10.45
N LEU A 109 6.09 2.66 -9.47
CA LEU A 109 4.97 1.75 -9.68
C LEU A 109 3.68 2.35 -9.10
N THR A 110 2.54 1.85 -9.55
CA THR A 110 1.23 2.20 -8.98
C THR A 110 0.89 1.23 -7.86
N TYR A 111 0.49 1.78 -6.72
CA TYR A 111 0.05 1.07 -5.53
C TYR A 111 -1.39 1.44 -5.22
N TRP A 112 -2.08 0.57 -4.47
CA TRP A 112 -3.43 0.75 -3.96
C TRP A 112 -3.42 0.78 -2.45
N ASN A 113 -4.32 1.56 -1.87
CA ASN A 113 -4.53 1.64 -0.43
C ASN A 113 -4.96 0.24 0.06
N ASP A 114 -4.39 -0.19 1.17
CA ASP A 114 -4.75 -1.37 1.95
C ASP A 114 -5.18 -0.84 3.32
N ASP A 115 -6.48 -0.60 3.48
CA ASP A 115 -7.06 0.11 4.63
C ASP A 115 -7.27 -0.81 5.85
N ASP A 116 -7.37 -2.12 5.65
CA ASP A 116 -7.58 -3.11 6.71
C ASP A 116 -6.35 -3.98 7.03
N ASP A 117 -5.25 -3.78 6.30
CA ASP A 117 -3.93 -4.43 6.46
C ASP A 117 -3.92 -5.94 6.13
N ASP A 118 -4.80 -6.42 5.25
CA ASP A 118 -4.81 -7.81 4.79
C ASP A 118 -3.86 -8.08 3.59
N GLY A 119 -3.17 -7.07 3.09
CA GLY A 119 -2.23 -7.20 1.99
C GLY A 119 -2.89 -7.22 0.60
N LEU A 120 -4.20 -7.03 0.52
CA LEU A 120 -4.94 -6.69 -0.68
C LEU A 120 -5.27 -5.19 -0.64
N GLY A 121 -5.35 -4.57 -1.81
CA GLY A 121 -5.69 -3.15 -1.91
C GLY A 121 -6.77 -2.91 -2.94
N ASN A 122 -7.50 -1.81 -2.76
CA ASN A 122 -8.58 -1.37 -3.65
C ASN A 122 -8.67 0.16 -3.69
N GLY A 123 -9.39 0.68 -4.68
CA GLY A 123 -9.94 2.03 -4.58
C GLY A 123 -8.91 3.11 -4.87
N ALA A 124 -8.40 3.77 -3.83
CA ALA A 124 -7.46 4.87 -3.99
C ALA A 124 -6.09 4.35 -4.47
N SER A 125 -5.65 4.83 -5.63
CA SER A 125 -4.33 4.47 -6.20
C SER A 125 -3.37 5.66 -6.22
N GLN A 126 -2.09 5.42 -5.95
CA GLN A 126 -1.02 6.42 -6.06
C GLN A 126 0.28 5.81 -6.60
N ASN A 127 1.13 6.65 -7.19
CA ASN A 127 2.43 6.23 -7.69
C ASN A 127 3.51 6.47 -6.64
N PHE A 128 4.27 5.43 -6.32
CA PHE A 128 5.41 5.49 -5.41
C PHE A 128 6.64 4.88 -6.07
N CYS A 129 7.80 5.27 -5.56
CA CYS A 129 9.03 4.54 -5.82
C CYS A 129 8.98 3.20 -5.08
N ASP A 130 9.29 2.09 -5.73
CA ASP A 130 9.29 0.76 -5.13
C ASP A 130 10.25 0.61 -3.93
N ALA A 131 11.30 1.42 -3.90
CA ALA A 131 12.22 1.54 -2.77
C ALA A 131 11.71 2.46 -1.64
N THR A 132 10.60 3.18 -1.82
CA THR A 132 10.09 4.17 -0.86
C THR A 132 8.56 4.23 -0.87
N VAL A 133 7.95 3.12 -0.45
CA VAL A 133 6.49 2.97 -0.36
C VAL A 133 6.03 3.23 1.09
N PRO A 134 5.05 4.12 1.34
CA PRO A 134 4.44 4.27 2.66
C PRO A 134 3.72 2.99 3.11
N SER A 135 3.57 2.79 4.42
CA SER A 135 2.74 1.70 4.97
C SER A 135 1.27 1.87 4.56
N GLY A 136 0.53 0.76 4.41
CA GLY A 136 -0.87 0.75 3.96
C GLY A 136 -1.03 0.88 2.44
N TRP A 137 0.02 0.57 1.67
CA TRP A 137 -0.01 0.58 0.20
C TRP A 137 0.55 -0.72 -0.36
N VAL A 138 -0.20 -1.38 -1.25
CA VAL A 138 0.16 -2.67 -1.84
C VAL A 138 0.11 -2.63 -3.38
N LEU A 139 0.77 -3.59 -4.03
CA LEU A 139 0.95 -3.66 -5.50
C LEU A 139 -0.22 -4.33 -6.25
N ASN A 140 -1.37 -4.48 -5.61
CA ASN A 140 -2.52 -5.14 -6.21
C ASN A 140 -3.78 -4.29 -6.05
N ASN A 141 -4.69 -4.41 -7.01
CA ASN A 141 -6.05 -3.86 -6.94
C ASN A 141 -7.02 -5.04 -6.83
N ALA A 142 -6.90 -5.81 -5.76
CA ALA A 142 -7.52 -7.12 -5.65
C ALA A 142 -8.49 -7.26 -4.48
N ASP A 143 -8.60 -6.27 -3.60
CA ASP A 143 -9.51 -6.37 -2.45
C ASP A 143 -10.99 -6.23 -2.87
N ALA A 144 -11.83 -7.12 -2.35
CA ALA A 144 -13.27 -7.09 -2.52
C ALA A 144 -13.95 -6.02 -1.65
N ASP A 145 -13.46 -5.80 -0.42
CA ASP A 145 -13.95 -4.81 0.54
C ASP A 145 -12.81 -4.38 1.47
N ASP A 146 -12.18 -3.27 1.12
CA ASP A 146 -11.02 -2.62 1.77
C ASP A 146 -11.27 -2.19 3.23
N SER A 147 -12.42 -2.54 3.81
CA SER A 147 -12.79 -2.27 5.20
C SER A 147 -12.90 -3.53 6.06
N ILE A 148 -12.76 -4.72 5.47
CA ILE A 148 -12.93 -6.02 6.13
C ILE A 148 -11.71 -6.89 5.83
N PHE A 149 -10.81 -6.96 6.81
CA PHE A 149 -9.59 -7.79 6.74
C PHE A 149 -9.90 -9.22 6.28
N CYS A 150 -9.53 -9.57 5.04
CA CYS A 150 -9.85 -10.85 4.44
C CYS A 150 -8.97 -11.28 3.25
N TYR A 151 -7.82 -11.90 3.56
CA TYR A 151 -6.86 -12.44 2.59
C TYR A 151 -7.43 -13.28 1.43
N SER A 152 -8.59 -13.92 1.60
CA SER A 152 -9.21 -14.81 0.61
C SER A 152 -10.17 -14.11 -0.35
N ASN A 153 -10.56 -12.86 -0.09
CA ASN A 153 -11.69 -12.15 -0.73
C ASN A 153 -13.06 -12.85 -0.60
N LEU A 154 -13.19 -13.85 0.28
CA LEU A 154 -14.45 -14.55 0.50
C LEU A 154 -15.15 -13.94 1.70
N ILE A 155 -15.92 -12.88 1.46
CA ILE A 155 -16.70 -12.21 2.49
C ILE A 155 -18.15 -12.66 2.35
N ASP A 156 -18.74 -13.15 3.44
CA ASP A 156 -20.14 -13.56 3.43
C ASP A 156 -21.12 -12.37 3.55
N ALA A 157 -22.42 -12.67 3.56
CA ALA A 157 -23.46 -11.64 3.64
C ALA A 157 -23.45 -10.85 4.97
N CYS A 158 -22.75 -11.35 5.99
CA CYS A 158 -22.60 -10.72 7.29
C CYS A 158 -21.28 -9.95 7.45
N GLY A 159 -20.48 -9.86 6.38
CA GLY A 159 -19.19 -9.19 6.45
C GLY A 159 -18.13 -10.01 7.19
N VAL A 160 -18.31 -11.34 7.29
CA VAL A 160 -17.35 -12.22 7.93
C VAL A 160 -16.43 -12.82 6.87
N CYS A 161 -15.13 -12.64 7.05
CA CYS A 161 -14.13 -13.28 6.21
C CYS A 161 -14.16 -14.80 6.36
N ASP A 162 -14.16 -15.50 5.23
CA ASP A 162 -14.34 -16.95 5.11
C ASP A 162 -15.58 -17.46 5.85
N GLY A 163 -16.59 -16.59 6.01
CA GLY A 163 -17.87 -16.92 6.64
C GLY A 163 -18.75 -17.80 5.75
N ASP A 164 -19.65 -18.55 6.38
CA ASP A 164 -20.65 -19.38 5.69
C ASP A 164 -22.08 -18.81 5.80
N GLY A 165 -22.22 -17.59 6.33
CA GLY A 165 -23.49 -16.92 6.56
C GLY A 165 -24.27 -17.40 7.79
N SER A 166 -23.67 -18.25 8.64
CA SER A 166 -24.35 -18.79 9.84
C SER A 166 -24.64 -17.75 10.92
N ASP A 167 -24.03 -16.56 10.84
CA ASP A 167 -24.27 -15.47 11.79
C ASP A 167 -25.65 -14.81 11.64
N ASP A 168 -26.34 -15.00 10.51
CA ASP A 168 -27.75 -14.62 10.36
C ASP A 168 -28.67 -15.82 10.68
N LEU A 169 -29.16 -15.86 11.91
CA LEU A 169 -30.12 -16.87 12.38
C LEU A 169 -31.59 -16.55 12.00
N GLY A 170 -31.80 -15.62 11.08
CA GLY A 170 -33.12 -15.19 10.59
C GLY A 170 -33.60 -13.84 11.14
N CYS A 171 -32.75 -13.15 11.89
CA CYS A 171 -33.03 -11.83 12.46
C CYS A 171 -31.98 -10.79 12.09
N GLY A 172 -31.12 -11.10 11.11
CA GLY A 172 -29.97 -10.29 10.74
C GLY A 172 -28.68 -10.85 11.34
N CYS A 173 -27.57 -10.38 10.80
CA CYS A 173 -26.24 -10.80 11.17
C CYS A 173 -25.92 -10.48 12.63
N PHE A 174 -25.37 -11.46 13.34
CA PHE A 174 -24.99 -11.38 14.75
C PHE A 174 -26.16 -11.13 15.70
N GLU A 175 -27.40 -11.29 15.23
CA GLU A 175 -28.60 -11.21 16.06
C GLU A 175 -29.05 -12.61 16.49
N ALA A 176 -29.67 -12.68 17.67
CA ALA A 176 -30.30 -13.91 18.10
C ALA A 176 -31.44 -14.28 17.12
N GLY A 177 -31.54 -15.57 16.79
CA GLY A 177 -32.64 -16.08 15.98
C GLY A 177 -34.01 -15.79 16.62
N PRO A 178 -35.11 -15.94 15.86
CA PRO A 178 -36.44 -15.65 16.35
C PRO A 178 -36.75 -16.44 17.64
N SER A 179 -37.30 -15.76 18.64
CA SER A 179 -37.50 -16.30 19.98
C SER A 179 -38.91 -16.03 20.49
N GLY A 180 -39.17 -16.41 21.74
CA GLY A 180 -40.48 -16.26 22.37
C GLY A 180 -41.53 -17.20 21.82
N CYS A 181 -42.74 -17.09 22.34
CA CYS A 181 -43.88 -17.89 21.91
C CYS A 181 -44.46 -17.48 20.54
N ASP A 182 -44.04 -16.33 20.02
CA ASP A 182 -44.43 -15.78 18.72
C ASP A 182 -43.37 -15.97 17.63
N ASN A 183 -42.20 -16.55 17.95
CA ASN A 183 -41.07 -16.72 17.03
C ASN A 183 -40.72 -15.42 16.29
N ALA A 184 -40.66 -14.31 17.03
CA ALA A 184 -40.28 -13.01 16.48
C ALA A 184 -38.88 -12.60 16.97
N CYS A 185 -38.19 -11.81 16.16
CA CYS A 185 -36.86 -11.30 16.49
C CYS A 185 -36.90 -10.43 17.76
N GLY A 186 -35.99 -10.70 18.69
CA GLY A 186 -35.90 -9.99 19.98
C GLY A 186 -37.08 -10.25 20.93
N SER A 187 -37.95 -11.21 20.63
CA SER A 187 -39.12 -11.48 21.46
C SER A 187 -38.75 -12.20 22.77
N THR A 188 -39.24 -11.64 23.87
CA THR A 188 -39.18 -12.25 25.20
C THR A 188 -40.54 -12.77 25.66
N LEU A 189 -41.54 -12.78 24.76
CA LEU A 189 -42.88 -13.23 25.08
C LEU A 189 -42.86 -14.72 25.44
N VAL A 190 -43.55 -15.06 26.51
CA VAL A 190 -43.78 -16.43 26.93
C VAL A 190 -45.27 -16.75 26.87
N VAL A 191 -45.57 -18.03 26.70
CA VAL A 191 -46.94 -18.53 26.84
C VAL A 191 -47.33 -18.39 28.30
N ASP A 192 -48.47 -17.75 28.57
CA ASP A 192 -49.01 -17.61 29.92
C ASP A 192 -49.76 -18.89 30.37
N GLU A 193 -50.32 -18.88 31.59
CA GLU A 193 -51.05 -20.04 32.14
C GLU A 193 -52.32 -20.42 31.34
N CYS A 194 -52.76 -19.56 30.43
CA CYS A 194 -53.93 -19.74 29.59
C CYS A 194 -53.58 -20.39 28.24
N GLY A 195 -52.29 -20.48 27.91
CA GLY A 195 -51.84 -20.89 26.58
C GLY A 195 -51.68 -19.72 25.60
N ASP A 196 -51.84 -18.47 26.04
CA ASP A 196 -51.77 -17.29 25.18
C ASP A 196 -50.36 -16.69 25.20
N CYS A 197 -49.83 -16.38 24.02
CA CYS A 197 -48.52 -15.76 23.88
C CYS A 197 -48.57 -14.28 24.31
N GLY A 198 -47.80 -13.89 25.33
CA GLY A 198 -47.83 -12.53 25.87
C GLY A 198 -49.14 -12.17 26.57
N GLY A 199 -49.94 -13.17 26.94
CA GLY A 199 -51.20 -12.98 27.64
C GLY A 199 -51.03 -12.38 29.04
N SER A 200 -52.10 -11.78 29.56
CA SER A 200 -52.10 -11.15 30.89
C SER A 200 -52.20 -12.15 32.05
N GLY A 201 -52.17 -13.46 31.79
CA GLY A 201 -52.38 -14.50 32.81
C GLY A 201 -53.80 -14.53 33.36
N ILE A 202 -54.79 -13.96 32.65
CA ILE A 202 -56.20 -14.01 33.05
C ILE A 202 -56.92 -15.00 32.13
N PRO A 203 -57.13 -16.25 32.57
CA PRO A 203 -57.81 -17.22 31.75
C PRO A 203 -59.26 -16.78 31.49
N ALA A 204 -59.75 -17.05 30.28
CA ALA A 204 -61.13 -16.74 29.88
C ALA A 204 -62.19 -17.41 30.80
N ASN A 205 -61.77 -18.34 31.67
CA ASN A 205 -62.59 -18.94 32.71
C ASN A 205 -62.95 -17.99 33.88
N ASN A 206 -62.32 -16.81 33.97
CA ASN A 206 -62.68 -15.76 34.92
C ASN A 206 -63.72 -14.78 34.34
N SER A 207 -64.06 -14.92 33.06
CA SER A 207 -65.29 -14.34 32.53
C SER A 207 -66.45 -15.02 33.24
N ILE A 208 -67.34 -14.23 33.85
CA ILE A 208 -68.58 -14.77 34.42
C ILE A 208 -69.34 -15.63 33.39
N ARG A 209 -69.15 -15.37 32.09
CA ARG A 209 -69.75 -16.14 30.98
C ARG A 209 -69.19 -17.54 30.78
N ALA A 210 -68.03 -17.86 31.35
CA ALA A 210 -67.37 -19.15 31.20
C ALA A 210 -67.68 -20.12 32.36
N ARG A 211 -68.41 -19.68 33.39
CA ARG A 211 -68.86 -20.59 34.45
C ARG A 211 -70.01 -21.48 33.94
N THR A 212 -70.00 -22.76 34.29
CA THR A 212 -71.05 -23.72 33.89
C THR A 212 -72.42 -23.41 34.49
N ASP A 213 -72.46 -22.65 35.58
CA ASP A 213 -73.65 -22.12 36.25
C ASP A 213 -74.07 -20.74 35.73
N TYR A 214 -73.33 -20.16 34.78
CA TYR A 214 -73.72 -18.90 34.17
C TYR A 214 -75.00 -19.07 33.36
N ARG A 215 -76.00 -18.28 33.72
CA ARG A 215 -77.24 -18.09 32.97
C ARG A 215 -77.26 -16.62 32.57
N ALA A 216 -77.08 -16.34 31.29
CA ALA A 216 -77.31 -14.99 30.78
C ALA A 216 -78.79 -14.66 30.99
N SER A 217 -79.11 -13.78 31.92
CA SER A 217 -80.42 -13.16 32.00
C SER A 217 -80.37 -11.82 31.28
N SER A 218 -81.30 -11.60 30.35
CA SER A 218 -81.59 -10.27 29.82
C SER A 218 -82.35 -9.51 30.91
N GLY A 219 -81.63 -9.01 31.91
CA GLY A 219 -82.17 -8.14 32.94
C GLY A 219 -82.10 -6.69 32.49
N PHE A 220 -83.26 -6.05 32.28
CA PHE A 220 -83.37 -4.60 32.16
C PHE A 220 -83.76 -4.05 33.53
N GLY A 221 -82.82 -3.40 34.21
CA GLY A 221 -83.09 -2.71 35.47
C GLY A 221 -83.59 -1.30 35.20
N ILE A 222 -84.89 -1.06 35.39
CA ILE A 222 -85.40 0.30 35.61
C ILE A 222 -85.42 0.53 37.12
N GLY A 223 -84.69 1.54 37.57
CA GLY A 223 -84.81 2.07 38.91
C GLY A 223 -83.88 3.26 39.07
N ASP A 224 -84.41 4.39 39.52
CA ASP A 224 -83.57 5.48 39.99
C ASP A 224 -83.00 5.11 41.37
N MET A 225 -81.75 5.49 41.64
CA MET A 225 -81.13 5.29 42.95
C MET A 225 -81.83 6.20 43.96
N THR A 226 -82.83 5.67 44.66
CA THR A 226 -83.48 6.36 45.78
C THR A 226 -83.29 5.55 47.05
N THR A 227 -82.77 6.22 48.08
CA THR A 227 -82.39 5.62 49.35
C THR A 227 -83.61 5.16 50.14
N VAL A 228 -83.74 3.84 50.26
CA VAL A 228 -84.50 3.12 51.30
C VAL A 228 -86.00 2.95 51.06
N TYR A 229 -86.41 1.72 50.70
CA TYR A 229 -87.76 1.21 50.92
C TYR A 229 -87.65 -0.04 51.82
N ALA A 230 -88.42 -0.08 52.91
CA ALA A 230 -88.40 -1.15 53.93
C ALA A 230 -87.01 -1.43 54.60
N GLY A 231 -86.18 -0.40 54.79
CA GLY A 231 -84.95 -0.48 55.59
C GLY A 231 -83.76 -1.16 54.89
N ARG A 232 -83.84 -1.41 53.57
CA ARG A 232 -82.71 -1.91 52.77
C ARG A 232 -82.48 -0.96 51.59
N GLU A 233 -81.24 -0.55 51.38
CA GLU A 233 -80.85 0.23 50.20
C GLU A 233 -81.02 -0.64 48.95
N GLY A 234 -81.75 -0.12 47.96
CA GLY A 234 -82.04 -0.84 46.73
C GLY A 234 -82.82 0.01 45.75
N TYR A 235 -82.81 -0.40 44.49
CA TYR A 235 -83.58 0.21 43.42
C TYR A 235 -85.07 -0.05 43.64
N VAL A 236 -85.88 1.00 43.66
CA VAL A 236 -87.34 0.90 43.82
C VAL A 236 -88.00 1.25 42.49
N LEU A 237 -88.96 0.44 42.06
CA LEU A 237 -89.83 0.77 40.93
C LEU A 237 -90.74 1.94 41.35
N ALA A 238 -90.32 3.17 41.08
CA ALA A 238 -91.03 4.36 41.53
C ALA A 238 -92.39 4.56 40.83
N ASN A 239 -92.59 3.96 39.65
CA ASN A 239 -93.85 4.01 38.92
C ASN A 239 -94.27 2.58 38.49
N PRO A 240 -95.57 2.23 38.55
CA PRO A 240 -96.06 1.00 37.94
C PRO A 240 -95.86 1.12 36.41
N PHE A 241 -94.92 0.36 35.86
CA PHE A 241 -94.82 0.16 34.42
C PHE A 241 -95.47 -1.18 34.08
N GLN A 242 -96.37 -1.17 33.12
CA GLN A 242 -97.10 -2.36 32.69
C GLN A 242 -96.47 -2.85 31.38
N MET A 243 -95.99 -4.10 31.37
CA MET A 243 -95.58 -4.79 30.16
C MET A 243 -96.75 -5.66 29.71
N ASN A 244 -97.45 -5.25 28.66
CA ASN A 244 -98.54 -6.04 28.08
C ASN A 244 -97.96 -7.04 27.09
N LEU A 245 -98.03 -8.34 27.41
CA LEU A 245 -97.90 -9.41 26.43
C LEU A 245 -99.31 -9.93 26.16
N GLU A 246 -99.87 -9.58 25.01
CA GLU A 246 -101.19 -10.03 24.58
C GLU A 246 -101.05 -11.40 23.90
N HIS A 247 -101.57 -12.47 24.50
CA HIS A 247 -101.62 -13.78 23.88
C HIS A 247 -103.03 -14.37 24.01
N GLY A 248 -103.55 -14.89 22.89
CA GLY A 248 -104.78 -15.67 22.81
C GLY A 248 -104.70 -16.66 21.65
N PRO A 249 -105.57 -17.69 21.60
CA PRO A 249 -105.54 -18.71 20.56
C PRO A 249 -105.75 -18.18 19.13
N ASP A 250 -106.21 -16.93 18.99
CA ASP A 250 -106.41 -16.23 17.71
C ASP A 250 -105.72 -14.84 17.67
N VAL A 251 -104.72 -14.60 18.53
CA VAL A 251 -103.93 -13.34 18.52
C VAL A 251 -102.59 -13.62 17.84
N ASP A 252 -102.40 -13.04 16.64
CA ASP A 252 -101.12 -13.06 15.92
C ASP A 252 -100.15 -12.08 16.60
N ASN A 253 -99.15 -12.62 17.30
CA ASN A 253 -98.14 -11.82 18.01
C ASN A 253 -97.08 -11.20 17.07
N ASP A 254 -97.13 -11.48 15.76
CA ASP A 254 -96.26 -10.87 14.75
C ASP A 254 -97.00 -9.80 13.90
N ALA A 255 -98.25 -9.49 14.23
CA ALA A 255 -99.01 -8.39 13.62
C ALA A 255 -98.63 -7.06 14.30
N VAL A 256 -97.59 -6.43 13.74
CA VAL A 256 -96.92 -5.18 14.18
C VAL A 256 -97.85 -4.09 14.70
#